data_AF-A0A9C8HY19-F1
#
_entry.id   AF-A0A9C8HY19-F1
#
_cell.length_a   1.000
_cell.length_b   1.000
_cell.length_c   1.000
_cell.angle_alpha   90.00
_cell.angle_beta   90.00
_cell.angle_gamma   90.00
#
_symmetry.space_group_name_H-M   'P 1'
#
loop_
_entity.id
_entity.type
_entity.pdbx_description
1 polymer ?
#
loop_
_entity_poly.entity_id
_entity_poly.type
_entity_poly.pdbx_seq_one_letter_code
_entity_poly.pdbx_strand_id
1 'polypeptide(L)'
;MRRGLFFKLFLSNIVISLVVLISLFLIITNIIRNNYREMNFTRLENLSYILKIDIEKYIKSSSTEELDIYIKNVMQFTDVRITVISIDGIVLSDSLYDKEKMDNHGKRPEVIEAKLSSKGKSRRYSKTGKKEMIYYAMVIKDGEKDLGIIRLSIEGSTFDKLIREID
;
A
#
# COMPACT_ATOMS: atom_id res chain seq x y z
N MET A 1 -54.47 2.52 -29.42
CA MET A 1 -53.36 3.50 -29.52
C MET A 1 -52.69 3.87 -28.18
N ARG A 2 -53.36 3.83 -27.01
CA ARG A 2 -52.75 4.25 -25.72
C ARG A 2 -51.69 3.30 -25.13
N ARG A 3 -51.74 1.99 -25.44
CA ARG A 3 -50.79 0.99 -24.89
C ARG A 3 -49.34 1.24 -25.35
N GLY A 4 -49.12 1.64 -26.60
CA GLY A 4 -47.77 1.90 -27.11
C GLY A 4 -47.09 3.12 -26.49
N LEU A 5 -47.86 4.17 -26.15
CA LEU A 5 -47.33 5.34 -25.45
C LEU A 5 -46.93 4.99 -24.02
N PHE A 6 -47.77 4.21 -23.32
CA PHE A 6 -47.49 3.72 -21.98
C PHE A 6 -46.20 2.87 -21.94
N PHE A 7 -46.02 1.91 -22.84
CA PHE A 7 -44.80 1.09 -22.88
C PHE A 7 -43.54 1.90 -23.21
N LYS A 8 -43.64 2.92 -24.07
CA LYS A 8 -42.50 3.82 -24.36
C LYS A 8 -42.09 4.62 -23.12
N LEU A 9 -43.07 5.20 -22.41
CA LEU A 9 -42.82 5.94 -21.18
C LEU A 9 -42.31 5.01 -20.06
N PHE A 10 -42.86 3.80 -19.95
CA PHE A 10 -42.40 2.81 -18.99
C PHE A 10 -40.96 2.38 -19.25
N LEU A 11 -40.60 2.09 -20.50
CA LEU A 11 -39.25 1.68 -20.88
C LEU A 11 -38.24 2.81 -20.70
N SER A 12 -38.58 4.06 -21.04
CA SER A 12 -37.68 5.20 -20.80
C SER A 12 -37.41 5.41 -19.32
N ASN A 13 -38.41 5.23 -18.45
CA ASN A 13 -38.22 5.32 -16.99
C ASN A 13 -37.32 4.19 -16.46
N ILE A 14 -37.44 2.96 -16.98
CA ILE A 14 -36.52 1.86 -16.65
C ILE A 14 -35.10 2.20 -17.06
N VAL A 15 -34.90 2.70 -18.28
CA VAL A 15 -33.56 3.06 -18.78
C VAL A 15 -32.93 4.14 -17.91
N ILE A 16 -33.67 5.20 -17.57
CA ILE A 16 -33.19 6.26 -16.69
C ILE A 16 -32.84 5.70 -15.31
N SER A 17 -33.69 4.85 -14.73
CA SER A 17 -33.43 4.22 -13.44
C SER A 17 -32.16 3.38 -13.46
N LEU A 18 -31.93 2.60 -14.52
CA LEU A 18 -30.73 1.79 -14.70
C LEU A 18 -29.47 2.65 -14.82
N VAL A 19 -29.52 3.73 -15.60
CA VAL A 19 -28.39 4.66 -15.75
C VAL A 19 -28.02 5.28 -14.40
N VAL A 20 -29.01 5.68 -13.61
CA VAL A 20 -28.79 6.21 -12.26
C VAL A 20 -28.17 5.15 -11.35
N LEU A 21 -28.69 3.92 -11.36
CA LEU A 21 -28.15 2.81 -10.56
C LEU A 21 -26.69 2.49 -10.92
N ILE A 22 -26.36 2.40 -12.20
CA ILE A 22 -24.99 2.15 -12.67
C ILE A 22 -24.07 3.31 -12.27
N SER A 23 -24.51 4.55 -12.43
CA SER A 23 -23.72 5.72 -12.05
C SER A 23 -23.43 5.73 -10.54
N LEU A 24 -24.45 5.46 -9.71
CA LEU A 24 -24.28 5.35 -8.27
C LEU A 24 -23.34 4.20 -7.89
N PHE A 25 -23.48 3.05 -8.53
CA PHE A 25 -22.59 1.91 -8.31
C PHE A 25 -21.13 2.29 -8.57
N LEU A 26 -20.83 2.92 -9.70
CA LEU A 26 -19.47 3.34 -10.05
C LEU A 26 -18.90 4.37 -9.04
N ILE A 27 -19.72 5.32 -8.60
CA ILE A 27 -19.33 6.33 -7.60
C ILE A 27 -19.01 5.65 -6.26
N ILE A 28 -19.90 4.80 -5.77
CA ILE A 28 -19.75 4.09 -4.49
C ILE A 28 -18.49 3.22 -4.54
N THR A 29 -18.30 2.44 -5.61
CA THR A 29 -17.13 1.60 -5.80
C THR A 29 -15.83 2.42 -5.76
N ASN A 30 -15.80 3.58 -6.41
CA ASN A 30 -14.63 4.45 -6.38
C ASN A 30 -14.35 5.01 -4.97
N ILE A 31 -15.39 5.42 -4.24
CA ILE A 31 -15.27 5.92 -2.87
C ILE A 31 -14.74 4.83 -1.94
N ILE A 32 -15.30 3.62 -2.00
CA ILE A 32 -14.86 2.49 -1.17
C ILE A 32 -13.39 2.17 -1.48
N ARG A 33 -13.02 2.07 -2.76
CA ARG A 33 -11.65 1.78 -3.17
C ARG A 33 -10.67 2.85 -2.66
N ASN A 34 -11.02 4.12 -2.75
CA ASN A 34 -10.13 5.19 -2.29
C ASN A 34 -9.97 5.18 -0.76
N ASN A 35 -11.07 5.03 -0.01
CA ASN A 35 -11.02 4.92 1.45
C ASN A 35 -10.22 3.69 1.90
N TYR A 36 -10.41 2.56 1.23
CA TYR A 36 -9.67 1.34 1.54
C TYR A 36 -8.15 1.52 1.35
N ARG A 37 -7.74 2.24 0.29
CA ARG A 37 -6.34 2.58 0.03
C ARG A 37 -5.77 3.49 1.12
N GLU A 38 -6.49 4.55 1.50
CA GLU A 38 -6.05 5.43 2.58
C GLU A 38 -5.97 4.70 3.92
N MET A 39 -6.93 3.84 4.24
CA MET A 39 -6.89 3.02 5.44
C MET A 39 -5.66 2.10 5.48
N ASN A 40 -5.26 1.53 4.34
CA ASN A 40 -4.02 0.77 4.24
C ASN A 40 -2.78 1.63 4.46
N PHE A 41 -2.72 2.83 3.87
CA PHE A 41 -1.61 3.75 4.14
C PHE A 41 -1.51 4.13 5.61
N THR A 42 -2.63 4.45 6.26
CA THR A 42 -2.68 4.76 7.69
C THR A 42 -2.26 3.55 8.53
N ARG A 43 -2.66 2.34 8.16
CA ARG A 43 -2.22 1.10 8.83
C ARG A 43 -0.69 0.94 8.73
N LEU A 44 -0.12 1.11 7.54
CA LEU A 44 1.33 1.01 7.36
C LEU A 44 2.06 2.11 8.12
N GLU A 45 1.54 3.34 8.09
CA GLU A 45 2.08 4.46 8.86
C GLU A 45 2.11 4.17 10.36
N ASN A 46 1.00 3.74 10.94
CA ASN A 46 0.93 3.39 12.36
C ASN A 46 1.90 2.25 12.72
N LEU A 47 1.97 1.21 11.87
CA LEU A 47 2.92 0.12 12.07
C LEU A 47 4.37 0.62 11.99
N SER A 48 4.69 1.53 11.06
CA SER A 48 6.04 2.09 10.95
C SER A 48 6.45 2.88 12.21
N TYR A 49 5.51 3.58 12.84
CA TYR A 49 5.76 4.26 14.12
C TYR A 49 6.04 3.29 15.26
N ILE A 50 5.30 2.18 15.32
CA ILE A 50 5.50 1.14 16.33
C ILE A 50 6.89 0.50 16.15
N LEU A 51 7.25 0.15 14.91
CA LEU A 51 8.52 -0.53 14.61
C LEU A 51 9.74 0.39 14.67
N LYS A 52 9.54 1.72 14.58
CA LYS A 52 10.64 2.70 14.51
C LYS A 52 11.64 2.51 15.65
N ILE A 53 11.15 2.40 16.89
CA ILE A 53 12.00 2.40 18.10
C ILE A 53 12.92 1.17 18.10
N ASP A 54 12.37 -0.02 17.83
CA ASP A 54 13.14 -1.26 17.81
C ASP A 54 14.14 -1.28 16.65
N ILE A 55 13.71 -0.87 15.45
CA ILE A 55 14.61 -0.82 14.28
C ILE A 55 15.73 0.20 14.49
N GLU A 56 15.43 1.37 15.06
CA GLU A 56 16.45 2.38 15.39
C GLU A 56 17.54 1.81 16.31
N LYS A 57 17.14 1.04 17.34
CA LYS A 57 18.08 0.36 18.24
C LYS A 57 19.02 -0.59 17.47
N TYR A 58 18.46 -1.42 16.59
CA TYR A 58 19.26 -2.37 15.80
C TYR A 58 20.18 -1.69 14.79
N ILE A 59 19.75 -0.57 14.17
CA ILE A 59 20.61 0.22 13.29
C ILE A 59 21.79 0.80 14.08
N LYS A 60 21.54 1.37 15.26
CA LYS A 60 22.58 1.95 16.12
C LYS A 60 23.58 0.90 16.62
N SER A 61 23.12 -0.32 16.93
CA SER A 61 24.00 -1.41 17.39
C SER A 61 24.69 -2.16 16.25
N SER A 62 24.37 -1.86 14.98
CA SER A 62 24.85 -2.60 13.80
C SER A 62 24.51 -4.11 13.84
N SER A 63 23.44 -4.49 14.54
CA SER A 63 23.01 -5.89 14.72
C SER A 63 22.11 -6.35 13.58
N THR A 64 22.66 -6.51 12.36
CA THR A 64 21.86 -6.80 11.17
C THR A 64 21.17 -8.16 11.20
N GLU A 65 21.76 -9.16 11.87
CA GLU A 65 21.19 -10.51 11.99
C GLU A 65 19.98 -10.53 12.93
N GLU A 66 20.07 -9.85 14.07
CA GLU A 66 18.96 -9.69 15.01
C GLU A 66 17.80 -8.90 14.38
N LEU A 67 18.13 -7.86 13.60
CA LEU A 67 17.15 -7.09 12.84
C LEU A 67 16.40 -7.98 11.84
N ASP A 68 17.11 -8.82 11.07
CA ASP A 68 16.51 -9.75 10.12
C ASP A 68 15.53 -10.72 10.82
N ILE A 69 15.91 -11.27 11.97
CA ILE A 69 15.05 -12.16 12.76
C ILE A 69 13.81 -11.41 13.27
N TYR A 70 14.01 -10.21 13.83
CA TYR A 70 12.93 -9.38 14.35
C TYR A 70 11.88 -9.07 13.27
N ILE A 71 12.29 -8.52 12.12
CA ILE A 71 11.32 -8.12 11.09
C ILE A 71 10.63 -9.32 10.42
N LYS A 72 11.30 -10.48 10.34
CA LYS A 72 10.68 -11.73 9.88
C LYS A 72 9.58 -12.20 10.83
N ASN A 73 9.84 -12.13 12.14
CA ASN A 73 8.82 -12.46 13.15
C ASN A 73 7.63 -11.49 13.07
N VAL A 74 7.88 -10.18 12.97
CA VAL A 74 6.80 -9.19 12.81
C VAL A 74 5.97 -9.46 11.55
N MET A 75 6.60 -9.81 10.43
CA MET A 75 5.88 -10.14 9.20
C MET A 75 4.92 -11.32 9.40
N GLN A 76 5.31 -12.35 10.17
CA GLN A 76 4.44 -13.51 10.43
C GLN A 76 3.13 -13.14 11.15
N PHE A 77 3.14 -12.11 12.00
CA PHE A 77 1.94 -11.66 12.72
C PHE A 77 1.14 -10.60 11.99
N THR A 78 1.79 -9.83 11.12
CA THR A 78 1.17 -8.65 10.49
C THR A 78 0.81 -8.86 9.02
N ASP A 79 1.40 -9.86 8.37
CA ASP A 79 1.38 -10.05 6.91
C ASP A 79 1.85 -8.81 6.13
N VAL A 80 2.70 -7.99 6.77
CA VAL A 80 3.31 -6.80 6.16
C VAL A 80 4.77 -7.11 5.88
N ARG A 81 5.18 -7.01 4.62
CA ARG A 81 6.59 -7.08 4.27
C ARG A 81 7.28 -5.81 4.74
N ILE A 82 8.35 -5.98 5.51
CA ILE A 82 9.19 -4.93 6.06
C ILE A 82 10.54 -4.97 5.35
N THR A 83 11.03 -3.81 4.92
CA THR A 83 12.36 -3.62 4.37
C THR A 83 13.02 -2.46 5.10
N VAL A 84 14.22 -2.66 5.64
CA VAL A 84 15.03 -1.58 6.23
C VAL A 84 16.10 -1.18 5.23
N ILE A 85 16.19 0.11 4.96
CA ILE A 85 17.00 0.66 3.87
C ILE A 85 17.93 1.73 4.45
N SER A 86 19.19 1.76 4.00
CA SER A 86 20.12 2.84 4.33
C SER A 86 19.68 4.16 3.66
N ILE A 87 20.24 5.29 4.11
CA ILE A 87 19.97 6.58 3.48
C ILE A 87 20.38 6.62 2.01
N ASP A 88 21.38 5.84 1.60
CA ASP A 88 21.83 5.72 0.20
C ASP A 88 20.97 4.74 -0.63
N GLY A 89 19.94 4.15 -0.02
CA GLY A 89 19.00 3.26 -0.70
C GLY A 89 19.39 1.77 -0.70
N ILE A 90 20.48 1.39 -0.03
CA ILE A 90 20.92 -0.02 0.07
C ILE A 90 20.00 -0.75 1.04
N VAL A 91 19.61 -1.98 0.73
CA VAL A 91 18.77 -2.80 1.62
C VAL A 91 19.65 -3.39 2.72
N LEU A 92 19.34 -3.05 3.98
CA LEU A 92 20.04 -3.56 5.16
C LEU A 92 19.39 -4.83 5.70
N SER A 93 18.09 -4.97 5.48
CA SER A 93 17.26 -6.08 5.95
C SER A 93 15.95 -6.15 5.17
N ASP A 94 15.46 -7.36 4.89
CA ASP A 94 14.13 -7.59 4.31
C ASP A 94 13.46 -8.82 4.92
N SER A 95 12.17 -8.72 5.22
CA SER A 95 11.43 -9.77 5.91
C SER A 95 11.03 -10.93 5.00
N LEU A 96 11.09 -10.75 3.67
CA LEU A 96 10.60 -11.73 2.70
C LEU A 96 11.71 -12.28 1.79
N TYR A 97 12.62 -11.42 1.34
CA TYR A 97 13.68 -11.78 0.41
C TYR A 97 15.06 -11.64 1.03
N ASP A 98 16.03 -12.26 0.37
CA ASP A 98 17.45 -12.17 0.71
C ASP A 98 18.00 -10.80 0.29
N LYS A 99 18.44 -10.00 1.28
CA LYS A 99 18.93 -8.63 1.09
C LYS A 99 20.14 -8.53 0.14
N GLU A 100 21.00 -9.55 0.09
CA GLU A 100 22.20 -9.55 -0.74
C GLU A 100 21.89 -9.62 -2.24
N LYS A 101 20.68 -10.10 -2.58
CA LYS A 101 20.20 -10.26 -3.95
C LYS A 101 19.32 -9.10 -4.40
N MET A 102 19.12 -8.10 -3.55
CA MET A 102 18.20 -7.00 -3.82
C MET A 102 18.91 -5.81 -4.45
N ASP A 103 18.26 -5.22 -5.46
CA ASP A 103 18.69 -3.95 -6.02
C ASP A 103 18.62 -2.82 -4.99
N ASN A 104 19.36 -1.74 -5.22
CA ASN A 104 19.21 -0.51 -4.45
C ASN A 104 17.79 0.08 -4.62
N HIS A 105 17.13 0.37 -3.49
CA HIS A 105 15.77 0.91 -3.42
C HIS A 105 15.69 2.44 -3.38
N GLY A 106 16.80 3.16 -3.46
CA GLY A 106 16.85 4.62 -3.40
C GLY A 106 16.08 5.33 -4.52
N LYS A 107 15.81 4.64 -5.64
CA LYS A 107 15.00 5.15 -6.76
C LYS A 107 13.52 4.83 -6.67
N ARG A 108 13.07 4.14 -5.61
CA ARG A 108 11.65 3.86 -5.43
C ARG A 108 10.90 5.16 -5.13
N PRO A 109 9.73 5.41 -5.75
CA PRO A 109 9.03 6.69 -5.60
C PRO A 109 8.68 7.01 -4.14
N GLU A 110 8.24 6.01 -3.36
CA GLU A 110 7.97 6.16 -1.93
C GLU A 110 9.22 6.49 -1.12
N VAL A 111 10.39 5.99 -1.52
CA VAL A 111 11.67 6.25 -0.84
C VAL A 111 12.18 7.65 -1.18
N ILE A 112 12.05 8.08 -2.43
CA ILE A 112 12.39 9.44 -2.87
C ILE A 112 11.52 10.45 -2.12
N GLU A 113 10.21 10.23 -2.07
CA GLU A 113 9.28 11.10 -1.36
C GLU A 113 9.61 11.14 0.14
N ALA A 114 9.88 9.98 0.76
CA ALA A 114 10.25 9.92 2.18
C ALA A 114 11.51 10.70 2.50
N LYS A 115 12.53 10.71 1.63
CA LYS A 115 13.73 11.53 1.83
C LYS A 115 13.45 13.04 1.82
N LEU A 116 12.39 13.48 1.12
CA LEU A 116 12.04 14.90 1.01
C LEU A 116 11.11 15.38 2.14
N SER A 117 10.14 14.56 2.53
CA SER A 117 9.07 14.93 3.47
C SER A 117 9.04 14.06 4.74
N SER A 118 10.07 13.26 4.98
CA SER A 118 10.18 12.22 6.03
C SER A 118 9.24 11.01 5.86
N LYS A 119 8.27 11.06 4.93
CA LYS A 119 7.31 9.99 4.64
C LYS A 119 6.98 9.93 3.16
N GLY A 120 6.70 8.74 2.63
CA GLY A 120 6.36 8.60 1.22
C GLY A 120 5.42 7.43 0.95
N LYS A 121 4.64 7.55 -0.11
CA LYS A 121 3.59 6.60 -0.47
C LYS A 121 3.69 6.28 -1.95
N SER A 122 3.55 5.02 -2.31
CA SER A 122 3.42 4.64 -3.73
C SER A 122 2.51 3.44 -3.91
N ARG A 123 2.03 3.29 -5.14
CA ARG A 123 1.23 2.14 -5.56
C ARG A 123 1.78 1.60 -6.86
N ARG A 124 1.81 0.28 -7.00
CA ARG A 124 2.21 -0.38 -8.25
C ARG A 124 1.29 -1.53 -8.56
N TYR A 125 0.91 -1.65 -9.82
CA TYR A 125 0.22 -2.83 -10.30
C TYR A 125 1.22 -3.96 -10.63
N SER A 126 1.06 -5.13 -10.02
CA SER A 126 1.80 -6.34 -10.37
C SER A 126 1.09 -7.07 -11.51
N LYS A 127 1.70 -7.04 -12.71
CA LYS A 127 1.13 -7.71 -13.90
C LYS A 127 1.08 -9.23 -13.76
N THR A 128 2.11 -9.84 -13.17
CA THR A 128 2.20 -11.30 -12.97
C THR A 128 1.28 -11.78 -11.84
N GLY A 129 1.08 -10.97 -10.80
CA GLY A 129 0.17 -11.30 -9.70
C GLY A 129 -1.29 -10.84 -9.91
N LYS A 130 -1.54 -9.97 -10.91
CA LYS A 130 -2.79 -9.21 -11.09
C LYS A 130 -3.26 -8.43 -9.84
N LYS A 131 -2.33 -8.11 -8.94
CA LYS A 131 -2.59 -7.45 -7.66
C LYS A 131 -2.04 -6.02 -7.66
N GLU A 132 -2.78 -5.10 -7.06
CA GLU A 132 -2.23 -3.80 -6.69
C GLU A 132 -1.30 -4.02 -5.49
N MET A 133 -0.20 -3.28 -5.40
CA MET A 133 0.74 -3.30 -4.28
C MET A 133 0.78 -1.90 -3.69
N ILE A 134 0.71 -1.80 -2.37
CA ILE A 134 0.75 -0.54 -1.63
C ILE A 134 2.07 -0.48 -0.87
N TYR A 135 2.76 0.65 -0.98
CA TYR A 135 4.06 0.89 -0.38
C TYR A 135 4.05 2.16 0.45
N TYR A 136 4.58 2.07 1.67
CA TYR A 136 4.79 3.21 2.55
C TYR A 136 6.26 3.23 2.97
N ALA A 137 6.86 4.40 3.02
CA ALA A 137 8.21 4.59 3.52
C ALA A 137 8.25 5.73 4.55
N MET A 138 9.07 5.57 5.59
CA MET A 138 9.30 6.58 6.62
C MET A 138 10.78 6.63 6.96
N VAL A 139 11.31 7.84 7.09
CA VAL A 139 12.70 8.06 7.55
C VAL A 139 12.78 7.81 9.06
N ILE A 140 13.74 6.99 9.47
CA ILE A 140 14.12 6.80 10.86
C ILE A 140 15.17 7.85 11.20
N LYS A 141 14.83 8.73 12.14
CA LYS A 141 15.70 9.82 12.61
C LYS A 141 16.12 9.62 14.05
N ASP A 142 17.36 9.97 14.34
CA ASP A 142 17.93 10.16 15.68
C ASP A 142 18.26 11.64 15.87
N GLY A 143 17.36 12.36 16.54
CA GLY A 143 17.34 13.82 16.51
C GLY A 143 17.18 14.33 15.06
N GLU A 144 18.12 15.15 14.61
CA GLU A 144 18.15 15.70 13.24
C GLU A 144 18.85 14.79 12.22
N LYS A 145 19.44 13.67 12.67
CA LYS A 145 20.20 12.78 11.78
C LYS A 145 19.31 11.66 11.23
N ASP A 146 19.25 11.55 9.91
CA ASP A 146 18.63 10.41 9.23
C ASP A 146 19.53 9.16 9.39
N LEU A 147 18.99 8.11 10.01
CA LEU A 147 19.69 6.84 10.22
C LEU A 147 19.39 5.81 9.12
N GLY A 148 18.20 5.86 8.55
CA GLY A 148 17.73 4.92 7.57
C GLY A 148 16.26 5.14 7.23
N ILE A 149 15.67 4.21 6.50
CA ILE A 149 14.30 4.28 6.02
C ILE A 149 13.64 2.92 6.28
N ILE A 150 12.51 2.93 6.99
CA ILE A 150 11.62 1.77 7.03
C ILE A 150 10.68 1.84 5.84
N ARG A 151 10.59 0.76 5.09
CA ARG A 151 9.67 0.60 3.98
C ARG A 151 8.77 -0.59 4.24
N LEU A 152 7.47 -0.34 4.22
CA LEU A 152 6.44 -1.34 4.44
C LEU A 152 5.66 -1.57 3.15
N SER A 153 5.26 -2.82 2.93
CA SER A 153 4.50 -3.17 1.74
C SER A 153 3.50 -4.29 2.01
N ILE A 154 2.35 -4.16 1.38
CA ILE A 154 1.29 -5.15 1.38
C ILE A 154 0.74 -5.33 -0.02
N GLU A 155 0.18 -6.50 -0.26
CA GLU A 155 -0.72 -6.69 -1.40
C GLU A 155 -2.02 -5.91 -1.14
N GLY A 156 -2.47 -5.16 -2.14
CA GLY A 156 -3.83 -4.65 -2.21
C GLY A 156 -4.79 -5.84 -2.17
N SER A 157 -5.83 -5.70 -1.36
CA SER A 157 -6.62 -6.83 -0.88
C SER A 157 -7.39 -7.59 -1.97
N THR A 158 -7.89 -8.77 -1.59
CA THR A 158 -8.86 -9.57 -2.36
C THR A 158 -10.10 -8.78 -2.78
N PHE A 159 -10.42 -7.69 -2.09
CA PHE A 159 -11.54 -6.80 -2.44
C PHE A 159 -11.36 -6.15 -3.82
N ASP A 160 -10.13 -5.76 -4.17
CA ASP A 160 -9.81 -5.23 -5.50
C ASP A 160 -9.85 -6.31 -6.60
N LYS A 161 -9.77 -7.60 -6.23
CA LYS A 161 -10.02 -8.72 -7.15
C LYS A 161 -11.53 -8.94 -7.34
N LEU A 162 -12.29 -9.00 -6.24
CA LEU A 162 -13.74 -9.20 -6.27
C LEU A 162 -14.47 -8.09 -7.04
N ILE A 163 -14.06 -6.83 -6.88
CA ILE A 163 -14.64 -5.71 -7.66
C ILE A 163 -14.28 -5.81 -9.14
N ARG A 164 -13.05 -6.22 -9.48
CA ARG A 164 -12.63 -6.37 -10.88
C ARG A 164 -13.19 -7.59 -11.60
N GLU A 165 -13.76 -8.56 -10.88
CA GLU A 165 -14.54 -9.64 -11.50
C GLU A 165 -15.97 -9.21 -11.84
N ILE A 166 -16.42 -8.06 -11.35
CA ILE A 166 -17.76 -7.50 -11.58
C ILE A 166 -17.75 -6.40 -12.66
N ASP A 167 -16.61 -5.73 -12.87
CA ASP A 167 -16.34 -4.81 -13.99
C ASP A 167 -15.98 -5.54 -15.30
#